data_AF-A0A8S2WXK9-F1
#
_entry.id   AF-A0A8S2WXK9-F1
#
_cell.length_a   1.000
_cell.length_b   1.000
_cell.length_c   1.000
_cell.angle_alpha   90.00
_cell.angle_beta   90.00
_cell.angle_gamma   90.00
#
_symmetry.space_group_name_H-M   'P 1'
#
loop_
_entity.id
_entity.type
_entity.pdbx_description
1 polymer ?
#
loop_
_entity_poly.entity_id
_entity_poly.type
_entity_poly.pdbx_seq_one_letter_code
_entity_poly.pdbx_strand_id
1 'polypeptide(L)'
;LYGYFVNEELNFFVIIILQFHSLITALNYTIQWTSLWTLLDNYTSDDWLLMLTISVASILAIILLTGHACDLVCSPFIMSFDSIKYNVRIDTPFMIEKMNRFVSHTINYVFYEFIISLLSIQAWRGSYKLLDVFLYPSDENISAIISLAIGYFSFFIIMYTQYFENSICRLSTFIYLNYPLFMQNIRHVCAFFSCVFLWRGYWILLDLHIATISFVQESPYTSYMLTIIISFIILSIMKTASSINGPMSQIDDEYNLFPLYSNCFLVKWFNHKKELNRRSSNSSKITIIYPFTITSF
;
A
#
# COMPACT_ATOMS: atom_id res chain seq x y z
N LEU A 1 -18.51 -0.18 -16.90
CA LEU A 1 -18.80 0.54 -15.63
C LEU A 1 -18.02 1.84 -15.51
N TYR A 2 -16.69 1.82 -15.45
CA TYR A 2 -15.88 3.04 -15.27
C TYR A 2 -16.20 4.17 -16.28
N GLY A 3 -16.23 3.86 -17.59
CA GLY A 3 -16.58 4.85 -18.62
C GLY A 3 -18.03 5.35 -18.60
N TYR A 4 -18.93 4.68 -17.87
CA TYR A 4 -20.31 5.15 -17.66
C TYR A 4 -20.37 6.15 -16.49
N PHE A 5 -19.64 5.89 -15.41
CA PHE A 5 -19.68 6.73 -14.20
C PHE A 5 -18.84 8.01 -14.28
N VAL A 6 -17.81 8.07 -15.14
CA VAL A 6 -16.96 9.27 -15.28
C VAL A 6 -17.68 10.44 -15.96
N ASN A 7 -18.76 10.19 -16.72
CA ASN A 7 -19.45 11.20 -17.52
C ASN A 7 -20.77 11.70 -16.92
N GLU A 8 -21.26 11.12 -15.82
CA GLU A 8 -22.45 11.62 -15.12
C GLU A 8 -22.06 12.41 -13.87
N GLU A 9 -22.77 13.52 -13.58
CA GLU A 9 -22.80 14.10 -12.24
C GLU A 9 -23.12 12.98 -11.23
N LEU A 10 -22.49 12.98 -10.06
CA LEU A 10 -22.63 11.93 -9.03
C LEU A 10 -24.10 11.77 -8.59
N ASN A 11 -24.86 10.99 -9.35
CA ASN A 11 -26.23 10.63 -9.06
C ASN A 11 -26.25 9.85 -7.74
N PHE A 12 -27.28 10.07 -6.91
CA PHE A 12 -27.43 9.41 -5.61
C PHE A 12 -27.27 7.88 -5.69
N PHE A 13 -27.75 7.28 -6.80
CA PHE A 13 -27.61 5.86 -7.08
C PHE A 13 -26.15 5.41 -7.29
N VAL A 14 -25.32 6.23 -7.94
CA VAL A 14 -23.90 5.97 -8.14
C VAL A 14 -23.17 5.95 -6.80
N ILE A 15 -23.51 6.87 -5.90
CA ILE A 15 -22.93 6.95 -4.55
C ILE A 15 -23.24 5.67 -3.76
N ILE A 16 -24.50 5.20 -3.79
CA ILE A 16 -24.90 3.96 -3.12
C ILE A 16 -24.14 2.75 -3.69
N ILE A 17 -24.02 2.65 -5.02
CA ILE A 17 -23.28 1.56 -5.65
C ILE A 17 -21.81 1.58 -5.22
N LEU A 18 -21.18 2.76 -5.19
CA LEU A 18 -19.79 2.90 -4.76
C LEU A 18 -19.61 2.49 -3.30
N GLN A 19 -20.51 2.93 -2.41
CA GLN A 19 -20.48 2.56 -1.00
C GLN A 19 -20.62 1.03 -0.82
N PHE A 20 -21.57 0.41 -1.51
CA PHE A 20 -21.76 -1.03 -1.46
C PHE A 20 -20.56 -1.79 -2.01
N HIS A 21 -19.97 -1.31 -3.11
CA HIS A 21 -18.73 -1.86 -3.65
C HIS A 21 -17.58 -1.76 -2.65
N SER A 22 -17.38 -0.59 -2.02
CA SER A 22 -16.36 -0.40 -0.99
C SER A 22 -16.56 -1.32 0.20
N LEU A 23 -17.80 -1.52 0.66
CA LEU A 23 -18.09 -2.45 1.76
C LEU A 23 -17.72 -3.89 1.40
N ILE A 24 -18.10 -4.36 0.20
CA ILE A 24 -17.77 -5.71 -0.25
C ILE A 24 -16.25 -5.90 -0.36
N THR A 25 -15.56 -4.94 -0.95
CA THR A 25 -14.10 -4.97 -1.09
C THR A 25 -13.42 -5.00 0.29
N ALA A 26 -13.89 -4.19 1.24
CA ALA A 26 -13.38 -4.15 2.61
C ALA A 26 -13.55 -5.48 3.33
N LEU A 27 -14.73 -6.11 3.20
CA LEU A 27 -15.00 -7.42 3.79
C LEU A 27 -14.08 -8.50 3.20
N ASN A 28 -13.93 -8.54 1.87
CA ASN A 28 -13.05 -9.49 1.21
C ASN A 28 -11.59 -9.32 1.65
N TYR A 29 -11.11 -8.07 1.69
CA TYR A 29 -9.74 -7.77 2.12
C TYR A 29 -9.51 -8.17 3.58
N THR A 30 -10.48 -7.88 4.47
CA THR A 30 -10.40 -8.28 5.88
C THR A 30 -10.35 -9.80 6.03
N ILE A 31 -11.20 -10.54 5.30
CA ILE A 31 -11.20 -12.00 5.30
C ILE A 31 -9.85 -12.54 4.83
N GLN A 32 -9.34 -12.02 3.71
CA GLN A 32 -8.06 -12.43 3.15
C GLN A 32 -6.91 -12.18 4.13
N TRP A 33 -6.80 -10.96 4.66
CA TRP A 33 -5.70 -10.55 5.54
C TRP A 33 -5.68 -11.38 6.82
N THR A 34 -6.84 -11.53 7.47
CA THR A 34 -6.99 -12.35 8.69
C THR A 34 -6.70 -13.83 8.41
N SER A 35 -7.16 -14.36 7.28
CA SER A 35 -6.90 -15.77 6.90
C SER A 35 -5.40 -16.02 6.71
N LEU A 36 -4.72 -15.16 5.96
CA LEU A 36 -3.29 -15.28 5.71
C LEU A 36 -2.47 -15.07 6.99
N TRP A 37 -2.86 -14.12 7.84
CA TRP A 37 -2.23 -13.92 9.15
C TRP A 37 -2.34 -15.17 10.02
N THR A 38 -3.56 -15.74 10.12
CA THR A 38 -3.84 -16.95 10.91
C THR A 38 -3.08 -18.17 10.36
N LEU A 39 -2.96 -18.29 9.03
CA LEU A 39 -2.15 -19.34 8.43
C LEU A 39 -0.68 -19.20 8.84
N LEU A 40 -0.13 -17.99 8.81
CA LEU A 40 1.26 -17.77 9.25
C LEU A 40 1.42 -18.07 10.74
N ASP A 41 0.48 -17.69 11.60
CA ASP A 41 0.51 -18.04 13.03
C ASP A 41 0.53 -19.56 13.28
N ASN A 42 -0.19 -20.34 12.48
CA ASN A 42 -0.24 -21.80 12.65
C ASN A 42 0.96 -22.54 12.06
N TYR A 43 1.57 -22.02 10.99
CA TYR A 43 2.60 -22.73 10.23
C TYR A 43 4.02 -22.18 10.38
N THR A 44 4.21 -21.02 11.03
CA THR A 44 5.53 -20.44 11.27
C THR A 44 5.86 -20.43 12.75
N SER A 45 7.14 -20.63 13.10
CA SER A 45 7.57 -20.59 14.51
C SER A 45 7.62 -19.16 15.05
N ASP A 46 7.29 -19.01 16.33
CA ASP A 46 7.37 -17.73 17.05
C ASP A 46 8.79 -17.39 17.55
N ASP A 47 9.83 -17.92 16.89
CA ASP A 47 11.21 -17.48 17.17
C ASP A 47 11.42 -16.04 16.71
N TRP A 48 11.82 -15.15 17.62
CA TRP A 48 11.92 -13.72 17.36
C TRP A 48 12.95 -13.41 16.26
N LEU A 49 14.03 -14.19 16.16
CA LEU A 49 15.05 -13.99 15.14
C LEU A 49 14.52 -14.35 13.76
N LEU A 50 13.80 -15.47 13.64
CA LEU A 50 13.13 -15.84 12.39
C LEU A 50 12.09 -14.77 11.98
N MET A 51 11.29 -14.27 12.92
CA MET A 51 10.29 -13.24 12.64
C MET A 51 10.91 -11.92 12.18
N LEU A 52 12.02 -11.50 12.81
CA LEU A 52 12.78 -10.32 12.39
C LEU A 52 13.36 -10.49 10.99
N THR A 53 14.00 -11.62 10.72
CA THR A 53 14.64 -11.87 9.42
C THR A 53 13.62 -11.94 8.30
N ILE A 54 12.48 -12.60 8.51
CA ILE A 54 11.38 -12.63 7.55
C ILE A 54 10.82 -11.22 7.33
N SER A 55 10.50 -10.48 8.40
CA SER A 55 9.94 -9.12 8.27
C SER A 55 10.86 -8.19 7.47
N VAL A 56 12.17 -8.16 7.80
CA VAL A 56 13.16 -7.35 7.07
C VAL A 56 13.29 -7.82 5.63
N ALA A 57 13.34 -9.13 5.39
CA ALA A 57 13.39 -9.68 4.03
C ALA A 57 12.15 -9.30 3.20
N SER A 58 10.95 -9.32 3.80
CA SER A 58 9.71 -8.94 3.13
C SER A 58 9.68 -7.46 2.78
N ILE A 59 10.12 -6.57 3.68
CA ILE A 59 10.23 -5.12 3.39
C ILE A 59 11.20 -4.87 2.22
N LEU A 60 12.38 -5.50 2.26
CA LEU A 60 13.38 -5.37 1.18
C LEU A 60 12.85 -5.94 -0.15
N ALA A 61 12.12 -7.06 -0.11
CA ALA A 61 11.51 -7.65 -1.28
C ALA A 61 10.43 -6.75 -1.90
N ILE A 62 9.58 -6.12 -1.08
CA ILE A 62 8.59 -5.14 -1.56
C ILE A 62 9.31 -3.99 -2.26
N ILE A 63 10.31 -3.37 -1.61
CA ILE A 63 11.09 -2.27 -2.20
C ILE A 63 11.75 -2.69 -3.52
N LEU A 64 12.27 -3.91 -3.60
CA LEU A 64 12.89 -4.44 -4.82
C LEU A 64 11.86 -4.63 -5.96
N LEU A 65 10.67 -5.13 -5.64
CA LEU A 65 9.64 -5.49 -6.62
C LEU A 65 8.83 -4.27 -7.10
N THR A 66 8.42 -3.40 -6.19
CA THR A 66 7.56 -2.24 -6.49
C THR A 66 8.36 -0.94 -6.65
N GLY A 67 9.58 -0.89 -6.11
CA GLY A 67 10.42 0.30 -6.04
C GLY A 67 10.13 1.18 -4.82
N HIS A 68 9.09 0.88 -4.05
CA HIS A 68 8.65 1.71 -2.92
C HIS A 68 8.09 0.91 -1.74
N ALA A 69 8.15 1.47 -0.54
CA ALA A 69 7.57 0.86 0.68
C ALA A 69 6.17 1.40 1.04
N CYS A 70 5.53 2.20 0.19
CA CYS A 70 4.23 2.82 0.52
C CYS A 70 3.08 1.80 0.66
N ASP A 71 3.17 0.64 0.02
CA ASP A 71 2.19 -0.46 0.15
C ASP A 71 2.06 -1.00 1.60
N LEU A 72 3.04 -0.72 2.46
CA LEU A 72 3.03 -1.13 3.87
C LEU A 72 2.30 -0.13 4.78
N VAL A 73 2.13 1.11 4.33
CA VAL A 73 1.62 2.22 5.16
C VAL A 73 0.11 2.26 5.05
N CYS A 74 -0.63 2.27 6.17
CA CYS A 74 -2.10 2.38 6.16
C CYS A 74 -2.58 3.63 6.94
N SER A 75 -3.88 3.69 7.25
CA SER A 75 -4.43 4.71 8.16
C SER A 75 -3.62 4.76 9.47
N PRO A 76 -3.31 5.94 10.04
CA PRO A 76 -3.85 7.26 9.71
C PRO A 76 -3.13 8.03 8.59
N PHE A 77 -2.06 7.49 7.99
CA PHE A 77 -1.30 8.21 6.96
C PHE A 77 -1.97 8.18 5.59
N ILE A 78 -2.78 7.16 5.32
CA ILE A 78 -3.57 7.05 4.08
C ILE A 78 -5.05 7.18 4.44
N MET A 79 -5.68 8.21 3.90
CA MET A 79 -7.13 8.41 3.92
C MET A 79 -7.62 8.50 2.48
N SER A 80 -8.51 7.60 2.10
CA SER A 80 -9.13 7.58 0.78
C SER A 80 -10.46 8.30 0.82
N PHE A 81 -10.67 9.18 -0.16
CA PHE A 81 -11.97 9.79 -0.42
C PHE A 81 -12.79 8.91 -1.34
N ASP A 82 -14.09 8.87 -1.10
CA ASP A 82 -15.03 8.09 -1.90
C ASP A 82 -15.16 8.70 -3.31
N SER A 83 -14.38 8.17 -4.25
CA SER A 83 -14.39 8.58 -5.65
C SER A 83 -14.45 7.37 -6.57
N ILE A 84 -15.04 7.53 -7.75
CA ILE A 84 -15.08 6.49 -8.78
C ILE A 84 -13.66 6.10 -9.20
N LYS A 85 -12.75 7.07 -9.28
CA LYS A 85 -11.35 6.85 -9.65
C LYS A 85 -10.66 5.95 -8.64
N TYR A 86 -10.86 6.18 -7.34
CA TYR A 86 -10.15 5.45 -6.29
C TYR A 86 -10.84 4.12 -5.93
N ASN A 87 -12.17 4.06 -5.97
CA ASN A 87 -12.91 2.84 -5.59
C ASN A 87 -12.93 1.76 -6.68
N VAL A 88 -12.94 2.15 -7.96
CA VAL A 88 -13.15 1.20 -9.06
C VAL A 88 -11.86 0.88 -9.80
N ARG A 89 -10.89 1.81 -9.81
CA ARG A 89 -9.65 1.64 -10.56
C ARG A 89 -8.49 1.34 -9.61
N ILE A 90 -8.16 0.06 -9.54
CA ILE A 90 -6.90 -0.41 -8.95
C ILE A 90 -5.84 -0.28 -10.04
N ASP A 91 -5.15 0.85 -10.05
CA ASP A 91 -3.94 0.98 -10.86
C ASP A 91 -2.83 0.09 -10.26
N THR A 92 -1.93 -0.38 -11.12
CA THR A 92 -0.78 -1.20 -10.71
C THR A 92 0.45 -0.73 -11.49
N PRO A 93 1.67 -0.78 -10.91
CA PRO A 93 2.87 -0.27 -11.55
C PRO A 93 3.20 -1.01 -12.86
N PHE A 94 2.73 -2.25 -13.01
CA PHE A 94 2.96 -3.14 -14.15
C PHE A 94 2.02 -2.90 -15.34
N MET A 95 1.22 -1.83 -15.31
CA MET A 95 0.40 -1.40 -16.45
C MET A 95 1.29 -0.99 -17.64
N ILE A 96 1.55 -1.91 -18.57
CA ILE A 96 2.27 -1.63 -19.82
C ILE A 96 1.23 -1.29 -20.90
N GLU A 97 1.33 -0.10 -21.50
CA GLU A 97 0.41 0.43 -22.54
C GLU A 97 0.14 -0.51 -23.74
N LYS A 98 0.96 -1.54 -23.95
CA LYS A 98 0.97 -2.39 -25.14
C LYS A 98 0.57 -3.86 -24.94
N MET A 99 0.30 -4.30 -23.71
CA MET A 99 -0.26 -5.64 -23.49
C MET A 99 -1.77 -5.63 -23.74
N ASN A 100 -2.36 -6.77 -24.11
CA ASN A 100 -3.81 -6.91 -24.09
C ASN A 100 -4.29 -6.53 -22.68
N ARG A 101 -5.21 -5.56 -22.60
CA ARG A 101 -5.69 -4.99 -21.33
C ARG A 101 -6.05 -6.11 -20.35
N PHE A 102 -6.83 -7.09 -20.79
CA PHE A 102 -7.26 -8.20 -19.91
C PHE A 102 -6.09 -8.99 -19.32
N VAL A 103 -5.14 -9.44 -20.15
CA VAL A 103 -3.99 -10.23 -19.70
C VAL A 103 -3.08 -9.42 -18.77
N SER A 104 -2.83 -8.15 -19.10
CA SER A 104 -2.06 -7.22 -18.26
C SER A 104 -2.71 -7.06 -16.89
N HIS A 105 -4.03 -6.80 -16.86
CA HIS A 105 -4.79 -6.67 -15.63
C HIS A 105 -4.72 -7.94 -14.78
N THR A 106 -4.98 -9.11 -15.37
CA THR A 106 -4.98 -10.38 -14.63
C THR A 106 -3.62 -10.69 -14.01
N ILE A 107 -2.53 -10.52 -14.76
CA ILE A 107 -1.18 -10.75 -14.23
C ILE A 107 -0.89 -9.80 -13.07
N ASN A 108 -1.29 -8.54 -13.19
CA ASN A 108 -1.05 -7.55 -12.15
C ASN A 108 -1.84 -7.86 -10.87
N TYR A 109 -3.10 -8.26 -11.01
CA TYR A 109 -3.92 -8.68 -9.87
C TYR A 109 -3.30 -9.88 -9.17
N VAL A 110 -2.93 -10.92 -9.92
CA VAL A 110 -2.29 -12.11 -9.33
C VAL A 110 -0.96 -11.74 -8.66
N PHE A 111 -0.15 -10.90 -9.29
CA PHE A 111 1.12 -10.48 -8.71
C PHE A 111 0.93 -9.69 -7.40
N TYR A 112 0.05 -8.70 -7.39
CA TYR A 112 -0.24 -7.92 -6.18
C TYR A 112 -0.83 -8.78 -5.07
N GLU A 113 -1.81 -9.60 -5.42
CA GLU A 113 -2.58 -10.38 -4.47
C GLU A 113 -1.78 -11.51 -3.83
N PHE A 114 -0.97 -12.23 -4.62
CA PHE A 114 -0.23 -13.39 -4.09
C PHE A 114 1.16 -13.03 -3.59
N ILE A 115 1.82 -12.01 -4.15
CA ILE A 115 3.20 -11.68 -3.81
C ILE A 115 3.22 -10.45 -2.89
N ILE A 116 2.69 -9.31 -3.33
CA ILE A 116 2.79 -8.07 -2.54
C ILE A 116 1.98 -8.17 -1.24
N SER A 117 0.73 -8.64 -1.29
CA SER A 117 -0.11 -8.82 -0.10
C SER A 117 0.54 -9.76 0.92
N LEU A 118 1.08 -10.91 0.47
CA LEU A 118 1.74 -11.87 1.35
C LEU A 118 3.00 -11.29 2.01
N LEU A 119 3.83 -10.58 1.24
CA LEU A 119 5.02 -9.91 1.78
C LEU A 119 4.62 -8.82 2.78
N SER A 120 3.56 -8.05 2.50
CA SER A 120 3.05 -7.03 3.41
C SER A 120 2.59 -7.65 4.72
N ILE A 121 1.82 -8.74 4.68
CA ILE A 121 1.36 -9.45 5.89
C ILE A 121 2.54 -9.98 6.70
N GLN A 122 3.57 -10.54 6.05
CA GLN A 122 4.77 -11.01 6.74
C GLN A 122 5.54 -9.87 7.44
N ALA A 123 5.69 -8.73 6.77
CA ALA A 123 6.32 -7.54 7.36
C ALA A 123 5.53 -7.03 8.58
N TRP A 124 4.20 -6.94 8.45
CA TRP A 124 3.31 -6.53 9.53
C TRP A 124 3.34 -7.51 10.70
N ARG A 125 3.13 -8.82 10.44
CA ARG A 125 3.14 -9.87 11.46
C ARG A 125 4.45 -9.93 12.22
N GLY A 126 5.57 -9.97 11.51
CA GLY A 126 6.89 -10.05 12.16
C GLY A 126 7.16 -8.83 13.02
N SER A 127 6.78 -7.63 12.56
CA SER A 127 6.92 -6.40 13.35
C SER A 127 6.03 -6.40 14.59
N TYR A 128 4.78 -6.88 14.47
CA TYR A 128 3.84 -6.99 15.58
C TYR A 128 4.36 -7.96 16.66
N LYS A 129 4.75 -9.17 16.27
CA LYS A 129 5.25 -10.21 17.17
C LYS A 129 6.57 -9.83 17.84
N LEU A 130 7.45 -9.08 17.16
CA LEU A 130 8.65 -8.53 17.78
C LEU A 130 8.31 -7.59 18.93
N LEU A 131 7.32 -6.71 18.73
CA LEU A 131 6.88 -5.82 19.80
C LEU A 131 6.25 -6.60 20.96
N ASP A 132 5.56 -7.70 20.71
CA ASP A 132 5.02 -8.55 21.79
C ASP A 132 6.12 -9.17 22.66
N VAL A 133 7.28 -9.50 22.08
CA VAL A 133 8.42 -10.05 22.83
C VAL A 133 9.17 -8.96 23.60
N PHE A 134 9.36 -7.79 23.01
CA PHE A 134 10.28 -6.77 23.55
C PHE A 134 9.60 -5.62 24.30
N LEU A 135 8.36 -5.27 23.97
CA LEU A 135 7.70 -4.09 24.53
C LEU A 135 6.78 -4.46 25.69
N TYR A 136 7.31 -4.39 26.91
CA TYR A 136 6.57 -4.66 28.15
C TYR A 136 5.76 -5.98 28.09
N PRO A 137 6.41 -7.13 27.87
CA PRO A 137 5.71 -8.41 27.71
C PRO A 137 4.91 -8.86 28.96
N SER A 138 5.22 -8.28 30.13
CA SER A 138 4.53 -8.61 31.38
C SER A 138 3.30 -7.74 31.67
N ASP A 139 3.11 -6.63 30.96
CA ASP A 139 2.00 -5.70 31.19
C ASP A 139 1.46 -5.19 29.85
N GLU A 140 0.41 -5.84 29.37
CA GLU A 140 -0.22 -5.55 28.09
C GLU A 140 -0.85 -4.15 28.05
N ASN A 141 -1.37 -3.63 29.17
CA ASN A 141 -1.94 -2.29 29.24
C ASN A 141 -0.87 -1.22 29.02
N ILE A 142 0.25 -1.33 29.76
CA ILE A 142 1.39 -0.43 29.59
C ILE A 142 1.97 -0.56 28.18
N SER A 143 2.11 -1.79 27.68
CA SER A 143 2.57 -2.07 26.32
C SER A 143 1.70 -1.36 25.27
N ALA A 144 0.38 -1.39 25.43
CA ALA A 144 -0.57 -0.76 24.51
C ALA A 144 -0.48 0.77 24.56
N ILE A 145 -0.44 1.37 25.76
CA ILE A 145 -0.34 2.83 25.94
C ILE A 145 0.97 3.35 25.36
N ILE A 146 2.09 2.67 25.62
CA ILE A 146 3.40 3.06 25.09
C ILE A 146 3.44 2.88 23.58
N SER A 147 2.80 1.84 23.04
CA SER A 147 2.65 1.66 21.59
C SER A 147 1.94 2.84 20.96
N LEU A 148 0.80 3.27 21.52
CA LEU A 148 0.08 4.45 21.04
C LEU A 148 0.91 5.73 21.17
N ALA A 149 1.61 5.91 22.29
CA ALA A 149 2.45 7.10 22.52
C ALA A 149 3.57 7.22 21.47
N ILE A 150 4.32 6.13 21.23
CA ILE A 150 5.37 6.08 20.21
C ILE A 150 4.77 6.24 18.81
N GLY A 151 3.66 5.56 18.54
CA GLY A 151 2.93 5.61 17.27
C GLY A 151 2.53 7.03 16.90
N TYR A 152 1.83 7.73 17.79
CA TYR A 152 1.37 9.10 17.57
C TYR A 152 2.51 10.12 17.54
N PHE A 153 3.49 10.00 18.43
CA PHE A 153 4.65 10.88 18.42
C PHE A 153 5.38 10.80 17.07
N SER A 154 5.61 9.59 16.57
CA SER A 154 6.21 9.34 15.26
C SER A 154 5.34 9.88 14.12
N PHE A 155 4.01 9.67 14.20
CA PHE A 155 3.06 10.20 13.22
C PHE A 155 3.15 11.73 13.11
N PHE A 156 3.07 12.47 14.22
CA PHE A 156 3.13 13.93 14.18
C PHE A 156 4.47 14.45 13.66
N ILE A 157 5.58 13.80 14.02
CA ILE A 157 6.90 14.14 13.46
C ILE A 157 6.91 13.95 11.95
N ILE A 158 6.48 12.79 11.46
CA ILE A 158 6.47 12.49 10.03
C ILE A 158 5.60 13.50 9.27
N MET A 159 4.38 13.76 9.75
CA MET A 159 3.48 14.75 9.15
C MET A 159 4.05 16.17 9.16
N TYR A 160 4.73 16.57 10.24
CA TYR A 160 5.38 17.88 10.30
C TYR A 160 6.56 17.98 9.34
N THR A 161 7.40 16.94 9.27
CA THR A 161 8.57 16.92 8.36
C THR A 161 8.18 16.90 6.88
N GLN A 162 7.04 16.29 6.54
CA GLN A 162 6.49 16.28 5.18
C GLN A 162 6.30 17.70 4.61
N TYR A 163 5.91 18.66 5.45
CA TYR A 163 5.72 20.06 5.04
C TYR A 163 7.02 20.72 4.53
N PHE A 164 8.18 20.33 5.06
CA PHE A 164 9.47 20.97 4.76
C PHE A 164 10.20 20.36 3.55
N GLU A 165 9.73 19.22 3.06
CA GLU A 165 10.47 18.38 2.09
C GLU A 165 10.64 19.06 0.72
N ASN A 166 9.66 19.87 0.31
CA ASN A 166 9.72 20.66 -0.93
C ASN A 166 10.89 21.67 -0.97
N SER A 167 11.43 22.05 0.18
CA SER A 167 12.54 23.01 0.27
C SER A 167 13.92 22.34 0.29
N ILE A 168 14.02 21.12 0.83
CA ILE A 168 15.30 20.43 1.07
C ILE A 168 15.74 19.59 -0.14
N CYS A 169 14.80 19.05 -0.92
CA CYS A 169 15.09 18.17 -2.06
C CYS A 169 15.60 18.89 -3.33
N ARG A 170 15.97 20.17 -3.27
CA ARG A 170 16.47 20.96 -4.43
C ARG A 170 18.00 20.96 -4.61
N LEU A 171 18.78 20.22 -3.83
CA LEU A 171 20.23 20.21 -3.97
C LEU A 171 20.70 19.29 -5.11
N SER A 172 21.35 19.89 -6.11
CA SER A 172 21.88 19.28 -7.33
C SER A 172 23.21 18.57 -7.08
N THR A 173 23.20 17.23 -7.04
CA THR A 173 24.43 16.42 -7.21
C THR A 173 24.07 15.01 -7.70
N PHE A 174 25.01 14.32 -8.34
CA PHE A 174 24.84 13.01 -9.03
C PHE A 174 24.14 11.89 -8.23
N ILE A 175 24.10 12.00 -6.89
CA ILE A 175 23.32 11.14 -5.96
C ILE A 175 21.78 11.25 -6.21
N TYR A 176 21.32 12.29 -6.92
CA TYR A 176 19.92 12.65 -7.15
C TYR A 176 19.06 11.64 -7.93
N LEU A 177 19.63 10.71 -8.71
CA LEU A 177 18.81 9.75 -9.47
C LEU A 177 18.12 8.70 -8.58
N ASN A 178 18.70 8.37 -7.41
CA ASN A 178 18.14 7.42 -6.44
C ASN A 178 17.89 8.02 -5.04
N TYR A 179 18.48 9.17 -4.71
CA TYR A 179 18.33 9.85 -3.42
C TYR A 179 16.89 10.23 -3.03
N PRO A 180 16.06 10.85 -3.90
CA PRO A 180 14.68 11.14 -3.55
C PRO A 180 13.88 9.85 -3.32
N LEU A 181 14.16 8.79 -4.09
CA LEU A 181 13.52 7.48 -3.90
C LEU A 181 13.96 6.82 -2.57
N PHE A 182 15.22 6.94 -2.21
CA PHE A 182 15.77 6.41 -0.96
C PHE A 182 15.18 7.12 0.27
N MET A 183 15.17 8.46 0.27
CA MET A 183 14.57 9.24 1.37
C MET A 183 13.06 9.00 1.48
N GLN A 184 12.38 8.90 0.34
CA GLN A 184 10.97 8.51 0.28
C GLN A 184 10.74 7.13 0.91
N ASN A 185 11.57 6.15 0.60
CA ASN A 185 11.46 4.81 1.17
C ASN A 185 11.77 4.78 2.67
N ILE A 186 12.77 5.53 3.14
CA ILE A 186 13.00 5.69 4.59
C ILE A 186 11.74 6.24 5.26
N ARG A 187 11.15 7.31 4.72
CA ARG A 187 9.94 7.91 5.27
C ARG A 187 8.77 6.93 5.28
N HIS A 188 8.55 6.17 4.20
CA HIS A 188 7.50 5.16 4.16
C HIS A 188 7.74 4.01 5.15
N VAL A 189 8.99 3.59 5.36
CA VAL A 189 9.34 2.59 6.38
C VAL A 189 9.11 3.15 7.79
N CYS A 190 9.47 4.40 8.05
CA CYS A 190 9.17 5.07 9.33
C CYS A 190 7.65 5.19 9.56
N ALA A 191 6.90 5.56 8.53
CA ALA A 191 5.43 5.62 8.57
C ALA A 191 4.83 4.24 8.82
N PHE A 192 5.36 3.20 8.18
CA PHE A 192 4.96 1.81 8.41
C PHE A 192 5.15 1.41 9.88
N PHE A 193 6.32 1.64 10.48
CA PHE A 193 6.52 1.33 11.89
C PHE A 193 5.61 2.15 12.81
N SER A 194 5.36 3.42 12.50
CA SER A 194 4.37 4.24 13.21
C SER A 194 2.96 3.64 13.11
N CYS A 195 2.54 3.15 11.94
CA CYS A 195 1.29 2.40 11.77
C CYS A 195 1.27 1.13 12.64
N VAL A 196 2.34 0.33 12.63
CA VAL A 196 2.43 -0.89 13.45
C VAL A 196 2.21 -0.57 14.93
N PHE A 197 2.88 0.45 15.46
CA PHE A 197 2.71 0.90 16.84
C PHE A 197 1.27 1.35 17.15
N LEU A 198 0.67 2.18 16.28
CA LEU A 198 -0.69 2.66 16.48
C LEU A 198 -1.70 1.52 16.46
N TRP A 199 -1.69 0.69 15.42
CA TRP A 199 -2.63 -0.40 15.29
C TRP A 199 -2.44 -1.41 16.41
N ARG A 200 -1.21 -1.84 16.72
CA ARG A 200 -0.95 -2.72 17.86
C ARG A 200 -1.54 -2.17 19.16
N GLY A 201 -1.30 -0.89 19.44
CA GLY A 201 -1.87 -0.23 20.62
C GLY A 201 -3.41 -0.29 20.64
N TYR A 202 -4.06 0.00 19.52
CA TYR A 202 -5.52 -0.11 19.41
C TYR A 202 -6.02 -1.53 19.60
N TRP A 203 -5.47 -2.51 18.88
CA TRP A 203 -5.88 -3.91 18.97
C TRP A 203 -5.81 -4.42 20.41
N ILE A 204 -4.69 -4.18 21.11
CA ILE A 204 -4.54 -4.60 22.51
C ILE A 204 -5.56 -3.90 23.43
N LEU A 205 -5.79 -2.58 23.28
CA LEU A 205 -6.79 -1.90 24.11
C LEU A 205 -8.22 -2.39 23.81
N LEU A 206 -8.54 -2.70 22.56
CA LEU A 206 -9.83 -3.27 22.17
C LEU A 206 -10.00 -4.65 22.81
N ASP A 207 -8.97 -5.49 22.79
CA ASP A 207 -9.01 -6.83 23.39
C ASP A 207 -9.13 -6.76 24.92
N LEU A 208 -8.40 -5.86 25.58
CA LEU A 208 -8.41 -5.74 27.04
C LEU A 208 -9.69 -5.10 27.58
N HIS A 209 -10.24 -4.09 26.90
CA HIS A 209 -11.33 -3.28 27.44
C HIS A 209 -12.67 -3.44 26.74
N ILE A 210 -12.69 -3.76 25.45
CA ILE A 210 -13.96 -3.89 24.69
C ILE A 210 -14.39 -5.35 24.62
N ALA A 211 -13.47 -6.27 24.30
CA ALA A 211 -13.80 -7.69 24.22
C ALA A 211 -14.20 -8.29 25.58
N THR A 212 -13.83 -7.65 26.69
CA THR A 212 -14.17 -8.07 28.06
C THR A 212 -15.52 -7.55 28.56
N ILE A 213 -16.20 -6.68 27.80
CA ILE A 213 -17.53 -6.17 28.16
C ILE A 213 -18.54 -7.32 28.14
N SER A 214 -19.39 -7.44 29.16
CA SER A 214 -20.36 -8.53 29.31
C SER A 214 -21.23 -8.76 28.07
N PHE A 215 -21.73 -7.68 27.47
CA PHE A 215 -22.50 -7.74 26.22
C PHE A 215 -21.74 -8.39 25.05
N VAL A 216 -20.45 -8.09 24.93
CA VAL A 216 -19.58 -8.62 23.87
C VAL A 216 -19.27 -10.09 24.12
N GLN A 217 -19.08 -10.48 25.38
CA GLN A 217 -18.87 -11.87 25.77
C GLN A 217 -20.11 -12.75 25.54
N GLU A 218 -21.30 -12.23 25.86
CA GLU A 218 -22.57 -12.95 25.66
C GLU A 218 -22.95 -13.07 24.17
N SER A 219 -22.64 -12.04 23.36
CA SER A 219 -23.06 -11.98 21.96
C SER A 219 -21.98 -11.41 21.02
N PRO A 220 -20.85 -12.13 20.83
CA PRO A 220 -19.69 -11.61 20.10
C PRO A 220 -20.02 -11.28 18.63
N TYR A 221 -20.79 -12.13 17.95
CA TYR A 221 -21.18 -11.92 16.55
C TYR A 221 -21.99 -10.62 16.37
N THR A 222 -22.93 -10.34 17.28
CA THR A 222 -23.74 -9.13 17.24
C THR A 222 -22.87 -7.90 17.44
N SER A 223 -21.92 -7.94 18.38
CA SER A 223 -20.97 -6.84 18.60
C SER A 223 -20.12 -6.57 17.36
N TYR A 224 -19.54 -7.59 16.73
CA TYR A 224 -18.73 -7.42 15.52
C TYR A 224 -19.54 -6.84 14.35
N MET A 225 -20.77 -7.31 14.14
CA MET A 225 -21.66 -6.75 13.11
C MET A 225 -21.99 -5.28 13.39
N LEU A 226 -22.31 -4.94 14.64
CA LEU A 226 -22.59 -3.55 15.02
C LEU A 226 -21.37 -2.65 14.79
N THR A 227 -20.17 -3.08 15.17
CA THR A 227 -18.94 -2.31 14.97
C THR A 227 -18.70 -2.04 13.49
N ILE A 228 -18.78 -3.07 12.62
CA ILE A 228 -18.59 -2.89 11.17
C ILE A 228 -19.65 -1.94 10.61
N ILE A 229 -20.93 -2.11 10.96
CA ILE A 229 -22.02 -1.26 10.45
C ILE A 229 -21.86 0.19 10.92
N ILE A 230 -21.58 0.42 12.20
CA ILE A 230 -21.41 1.76 12.77
C ILE A 230 -20.20 2.45 12.15
N SER A 231 -19.05 1.78 12.08
CA SER A 231 -17.84 2.34 11.45
C SER A 231 -18.08 2.66 9.98
N PHE A 232 -18.74 1.77 9.23
CA PHE A 232 -19.06 2.00 7.83
C PHE A 232 -20.01 3.20 7.62
N ILE A 233 -21.04 3.33 8.45
CA ILE A 233 -21.98 4.47 8.39
C ILE A 233 -21.24 5.78 8.67
N ILE A 234 -20.42 5.84 9.73
CA ILE A 234 -19.64 7.03 10.08
C ILE A 234 -18.71 7.42 8.93
N LEU A 235 -17.95 6.46 8.39
CA LEU A 235 -17.03 6.73 7.29
C LEU A 235 -17.76 7.11 6.00
N SER A 236 -18.94 6.54 5.74
CA SER A 236 -19.79 6.90 4.59
C SER A 236 -20.33 8.34 4.71
N ILE A 237 -20.72 8.77 5.91
CA ILE A 237 -21.12 10.17 6.18
C ILE A 237 -19.94 11.11 5.94
N MET A 238 -18.74 10.70 6.35
CA MET A 238 -17.50 11.44 6.12
C MET A 238 -16.97 11.34 4.68
N LYS A 239 -17.65 10.60 3.79
CA LYS A 239 -17.23 10.32 2.40
C LYS A 239 -15.82 9.72 2.29
N THR A 240 -15.46 8.87 3.25
CA THR A 240 -14.16 8.20 3.35
C THR A 240 -14.29 6.70 3.64
N ALA A 241 -15.44 6.09 3.31
CA ALA A 241 -15.67 4.66 3.48
C ALA A 241 -14.66 3.78 2.73
N SER A 242 -14.10 4.30 1.63
CA SER A 242 -13.00 3.71 0.88
C SER A 242 -11.72 3.51 1.68
N SER A 243 -11.52 4.26 2.77
CA SER A 243 -10.35 4.11 3.67
C SER A 243 -10.33 2.76 4.40
N ILE A 244 -11.44 2.02 4.41
CA ILE A 244 -11.52 0.67 5.00
C ILE A 244 -10.76 -0.36 4.14
N ASN A 245 -10.62 -0.12 2.83
CA ASN A 245 -10.03 -1.06 1.87
C ASN A 245 -8.50 -1.23 1.98
N GLY A 246 -7.88 -0.81 3.10
CA GLY A 246 -6.45 -0.89 3.31
C GLY A 246 -5.67 0.13 2.46
N PRO A 247 -4.34 -0.02 2.37
CA PRO A 247 -3.50 0.94 1.70
C PRO A 247 -3.71 0.90 0.20
N MET A 248 -4.60 1.76 -0.31
CA MET A 248 -4.66 2.11 -1.72
C MET A 248 -3.43 2.96 -2.04
N SER A 249 -2.30 2.29 -2.28
CA SER A 249 -0.99 2.90 -2.54
C SER A 249 -0.92 3.70 -3.85
N GLN A 250 -2.04 3.89 -4.55
CA GLN A 250 -2.12 4.55 -5.86
C GLN A 250 -3.18 5.65 -5.90
N ILE A 251 -3.44 6.29 -4.77
CA ILE A 251 -4.14 7.58 -4.80
C ILE A 251 -3.15 8.59 -5.41
N ASP A 252 -3.45 9.07 -6.61
CA ASP A 252 -2.78 10.26 -7.17
C ASP A 252 -2.93 11.38 -6.15
N ASP A 253 -1.82 11.78 -5.53
CA ASP A 253 -1.81 12.94 -4.66
C ASP A 253 -1.90 14.21 -5.51
N GLU A 254 -3.13 14.71 -5.66
CA GLU A 254 -3.46 15.94 -6.37
C GLU A 254 -2.66 17.15 -5.85
N TYR A 255 -2.19 17.10 -4.58
CA TYR A 255 -1.42 18.15 -3.93
C TYR A 255 0.10 17.87 -3.91
N ASN A 256 0.59 16.76 -4.48
CA ASN A 256 2.00 16.34 -4.49
C ASN A 256 2.69 16.33 -3.10
N LEU A 257 1.92 16.17 -2.02
CA LEU A 257 2.44 16.07 -0.66
C LEU A 257 3.17 14.71 -0.43
N PHE A 258 2.76 13.66 -1.13
CA PHE A 258 3.36 12.33 -1.24
C PHE A 258 3.59 12.03 -2.73
N PRO A 259 4.74 12.40 -3.31
CA PRO A 259 4.98 12.19 -4.73
C PRO A 259 5.05 10.69 -5.04
N LEU A 260 4.02 10.16 -5.70
CA LEU A 260 3.97 8.79 -6.20
C LEU A 260 4.61 8.74 -7.59
N TYR A 261 5.90 8.41 -7.64
CA TYR A 261 6.55 8.09 -8.90
C TYR A 261 6.36 6.60 -9.16
N SER A 262 5.72 6.24 -10.28
CA SER A 262 5.56 4.85 -10.75
C SER A 262 6.92 4.24 -11.14
N ASN A 263 7.72 3.92 -10.12
CA ASN A 263 9.11 3.51 -10.25
C ASN A 263 9.29 2.00 -10.05
N CYS A 264 8.39 1.17 -10.58
CA CYS A 264 8.64 -0.27 -10.58
C CYS A 264 9.89 -0.56 -11.41
N PHE A 265 10.94 -1.07 -10.75
CA PHE A 265 12.23 -1.36 -11.36
C PHE A 265 12.09 -2.35 -12.52
N LEU A 266 11.21 -3.35 -12.37
CA LEU A 266 10.90 -4.32 -13.42
C LEU A 266 10.32 -3.64 -14.66
N VAL A 267 9.43 -2.67 -14.50
CA VAL A 267 8.81 -1.95 -15.62
C VAL A 267 9.83 -1.04 -16.30
N LYS A 268 10.70 -0.36 -15.54
CA LYS A 268 11.85 0.36 -16.10
C LYS A 268 12.79 -0.57 -16.85
N TRP A 269 13.07 -1.75 -16.32
CA TRP A 269 13.94 -2.74 -16.96
C TRP A 269 13.32 -3.31 -18.25
N PHE A 270 12.03 -3.65 -18.24
CA PHE A 270 11.31 -4.09 -19.43
C PHE A 270 11.26 -2.99 -20.49
N ASN A 271 10.99 -1.74 -20.08
CA ASN A 271 11.00 -0.59 -21.00
C ASN A 271 12.40 -0.35 -21.57
N HIS A 272 13.45 -0.39 -20.73
CA HIS A 272 14.84 -0.24 -21.16
C HIS A 272 15.29 -1.35 -22.11
N LYS A 273 15.00 -2.63 -21.79
CA LYS A 273 15.29 -3.77 -22.67
C LYS A 273 14.55 -3.67 -24.00
N LYS A 274 13.32 -3.15 -23.99
CA LYS A 274 12.50 -2.92 -25.19
C LYS A 274 12.98 -1.73 -26.01
N GLU A 275 13.50 -0.68 -25.39
CA GLU A 275 14.19 0.43 -26.06
C GLU A 275 15.50 -0.02 -26.71
N LEU A 276 16.29 -0.85 -26.03
CA LEU A 276 17.49 -1.46 -26.59
C LEU A 276 17.16 -2.34 -27.81
N ASN A 277 16.11 -3.16 -27.73
CA ASN A 277 15.62 -3.97 -28.86
C ASN A 277 15.05 -3.12 -30.01
N ARG A 278 14.42 -1.97 -29.71
CA ARG A 278 13.97 -1.02 -30.74
C ARG A 278 15.15 -0.36 -31.44
N ARG A 279 16.16 0.07 -30.68
CA ARG A 279 17.40 0.64 -31.22
C ARG A 279 18.16 -0.36 -32.09
N SER A 280 18.25 -1.63 -31.69
CA SER A 280 18.84 -2.68 -32.52
C SER A 280 18.02 -2.99 -33.78
N SER A 281 16.69 -2.99 -33.69
CA SER A 281 15.83 -3.19 -34.87
C SER A 281 15.89 -2.03 -35.87
N ASN A 282 16.08 -0.79 -35.38
CA ASN A 282 16.24 0.38 -36.21
C ASN A 282 17.66 0.46 -36.81
N SER A 283 18.70 0.05 -36.09
CA SER A 283 20.04 -0.03 -36.66
C SER A 283 20.13 -1.08 -37.76
N SER A 284 19.42 -2.22 -37.64
CA SER A 284 19.30 -3.22 -38.71
C SER A 284 18.46 -2.77 -39.91
N LYS A 285 17.54 -1.81 -39.74
CA LYS A 285 16.78 -1.22 -40.86
C LYS A 285 17.55 -0.12 -41.59
N ILE A 286 18.47 0.56 -40.92
CA ILE A 286 19.32 1.61 -41.51
C ILE A 286 20.48 1.00 -42.34
N THR A 287 20.76 -0.30 -42.22
CA THR A 287 21.83 -0.98 -43.00
C THR A 287 21.42 -1.44 -44.40
N ILE A 288 20.20 -1.16 -44.87
CA ILE A 288 19.78 -1.42 -46.25
C ILE A 288 19.38 -0.09 -46.91
N ILE A 289 20.35 0.78 -47.14
CA ILE A 289 20.27 1.83 -48.15
C ILE A 289 21.55 1.70 -48.99
N TYR A 290 21.34 1.33 -50.26
CA TYR A 290 22.36 1.01 -51.25
C TYR A 290 23.42 2.11 -51.41
N PRO A 291 24.71 1.76 -51.60
CA PRO A 291 25.70 2.71 -52.10
C PRO A 291 25.57 2.84 -53.62
N PHE A 292 25.98 4.00 -54.13
CA PHE A 292 26.16 4.38 -55.54
C PHE A 292 24.96 5.00 -56.27
N THR A 293 25.00 6.33 -56.41
CA THR A 293 25.40 6.94 -57.69
C THR A 293 25.89 8.38 -57.46
N ILE A 294 27.18 8.61 -57.74
CA ILE A 294 27.78 9.92 -58.02
C ILE A 294 28.03 9.94 -59.53
N THR A 295 27.53 10.97 -60.23
CA THR A 295 28.05 11.52 -61.51
C THR A 295 27.33 12.87 -61.71
N SER A 296 27.95 14.03 -61.47
CA SER A 296 28.90 14.80 -62.30
C SER A 296 28.22 15.70 -63.36
N PHE A 297 28.52 17.01 -63.23
CA PHE A 297 28.15 18.19 -64.04
C PHE A 297 26.75 18.78 -63.85
#